data_AF-A0ABD0SVA9-F1
#
_entry.id   AF-A0ABD0SVA9-F1
#
_cell.length_a   1.000
_cell.length_b   1.000
_cell.length_c   1.000
_cell.angle_alpha   90.00
_cell.angle_beta   90.00
_cell.angle_gamma   90.00
#
_symmetry.space_group_name_H-M   'P 1'
#
loop_
_entity.id
_entity.type
_entity.pdbx_description
1 polymer ?
#
loop_
_entity_poly.entity_id
_entity_poly.type
_entity_poly.pdbx_seq_one_letter_code
_entity_poly.pdbx_strand_id
1 'polypeptide(L)'
;MASLQLEGALEGVSEKQQQFIREVLEKRGFTNNKVLFEPAGKVGDNYVANVKRITVKVEGGDDFKMIAKIATQLESLRTVMSTNIMFNNEIIMYEQFLPKINSLQVEAGVPEKDRLKFAQCYGCLSEEPHELVLLEDLKVLGYAMLDRLSTMNEDAVLLVLKNFAILHSMSYVLKHLEPETYTSFSSRLIQMWSIVFNKPEQRAFMEQVENGALEVLDDENYKKAIRGVVSQTHTFADKIKKHENPKYLAIQQGDAWTNNLMFKLNGDTPVDSIMIDYQVSSETSPVADILYFIFTCTDHATRSKQYLKWIDYYHEQLDKSLSNFGLKANFVYPKEYLDADLKRYSKSFFGVVIMLNTMLTRNPEEAAQMHDALTNFDEEKMGEMGVQTLSGDTISKYKQKLHDLIDSYRQFGYMS
;
A
#
# COMPACT_ATOMS: atom_id res chain seq x y z
N MET A 1 -11.55 3.10 -40.81
CA MET A 1 -11.52 2.03 -39.79
C MET A 1 -12.46 2.45 -38.70
N ALA A 2 -13.39 1.58 -38.30
CA ALA A 2 -14.27 1.90 -37.17
C ALA A 2 -13.38 1.97 -35.91
N SER A 3 -13.47 3.09 -35.19
CA SER A 3 -12.67 3.36 -34.01
C SER A 3 -13.48 3.03 -32.76
N LEU A 4 -12.80 2.60 -31.69
CA LEU A 4 -13.41 2.45 -30.37
C LEU A 4 -14.17 3.73 -29.98
N GLN A 5 -15.37 3.61 -29.42
CA GLN A 5 -16.15 4.76 -29.00
C GLN A 5 -16.01 4.91 -27.50
N LEU A 6 -15.11 5.82 -27.06
CA LEU A 6 -14.92 6.09 -25.64
C LEU A 6 -16.01 7.04 -25.17
N GLU A 7 -16.71 6.67 -24.11
CA GLU A 7 -17.80 7.43 -23.51
C GLU A 7 -17.72 7.40 -21.98
N GLY A 8 -18.47 8.27 -21.31
CA GLY A 8 -18.56 8.33 -19.85
C GLY A 8 -17.57 9.32 -19.24
N ALA A 9 -17.06 8.98 -18.06
CA ALA A 9 -16.26 9.87 -17.23
C ALA A 9 -14.80 9.97 -17.73
N LEU A 10 -14.58 10.69 -18.83
CA LEU A 10 -13.26 10.89 -19.45
C LEU A 10 -12.47 12.05 -18.82
N GLU A 11 -13.01 12.74 -17.82
CA GLU A 11 -12.34 13.85 -17.14
C GLU A 11 -11.05 13.38 -16.48
N GLY A 12 -9.97 14.13 -16.73
CA GLY A 12 -8.62 13.81 -16.24
C GLY A 12 -7.85 12.77 -17.06
N VAL A 13 -8.40 12.30 -18.18
CA VAL A 13 -7.72 11.35 -19.10
C VAL A 13 -7.24 12.09 -20.35
N SER A 14 -5.92 12.28 -20.50
CA SER A 14 -5.37 12.98 -21.68
C SER A 14 -5.64 12.22 -22.97
N GLU A 15 -5.58 12.92 -24.12
CA GLU A 15 -5.65 12.29 -25.44
C GLU A 15 -4.60 11.18 -25.60
N LYS A 16 -3.39 11.38 -25.06
CA LYS A 16 -2.32 10.40 -25.10
C LYS A 16 -2.64 9.14 -24.28
N GLN A 17 -3.20 9.31 -23.09
CA GLN A 17 -3.67 8.20 -22.26
C GLN A 17 -4.83 7.46 -22.94
N GLN A 18 -5.78 8.18 -23.53
CA GLN A 18 -6.88 7.60 -24.30
C GLN A 18 -6.36 6.81 -25.51
N GLN A 19 -5.36 7.33 -26.23
CA GLN A 19 -4.74 6.67 -27.35
C GLN A 19 -4.05 5.37 -26.92
N PHE A 20 -3.27 5.39 -25.83
CA PHE A 20 -2.65 4.19 -25.29
C PHE A 20 -3.68 3.13 -24.87
N ILE A 21 -4.78 3.55 -24.22
CA ILE A 21 -5.90 2.66 -23.86
C ILE A 21 -6.49 2.00 -25.11
N ARG A 22 -6.71 2.76 -26.19
CA ARG A 22 -7.22 2.21 -27.46
C ARG A 22 -6.27 1.15 -28.01
N GLU A 23 -4.98 1.43 -28.07
CA GLU A 23 -3.97 0.48 -28.56
C GLU A 23 -3.95 -0.82 -27.74
N VAL A 24 -4.06 -0.72 -26.41
CA VAL A 24 -4.11 -1.87 -25.50
C VAL A 24 -5.36 -2.72 -25.72
N LEU A 25 -6.51 -2.09 -25.98
CA LEU A 25 -7.77 -2.75 -26.29
C LEU A 25 -7.78 -3.37 -27.70
N GLU A 26 -7.24 -2.66 -28.70
CA GLU A 26 -7.13 -3.15 -30.08
C GLU A 26 -6.20 -4.36 -30.18
N LYS A 27 -5.07 -4.37 -29.45
CA LYS A 27 -4.20 -5.55 -29.32
C LYS A 27 -4.90 -6.76 -28.72
N ARG A 28 -6.01 -6.56 -28.00
CA ARG A 28 -6.88 -7.62 -27.43
C ARG A 28 -8.03 -8.00 -28.37
N GLY A 29 -8.11 -7.40 -29.55
CA GLY A 29 -9.13 -7.69 -30.54
C GLY A 29 -10.39 -6.82 -30.45
N PHE A 30 -10.43 -5.82 -29.57
CA PHE A 30 -11.54 -4.87 -29.49
C PHE A 30 -11.31 -3.71 -30.46
N THR A 31 -12.10 -3.62 -31.53
CA THR A 31 -11.89 -2.59 -32.58
C THR A 31 -13.11 -1.70 -32.84
N ASN A 32 -14.33 -2.20 -32.63
CA ASN A 32 -15.58 -1.46 -32.87
C ASN A 32 -16.55 -1.54 -31.69
N ASN A 33 -16.00 -1.61 -30.48
CA ASN A 33 -16.76 -1.72 -29.25
C ASN A 33 -17.03 -0.34 -28.65
N LYS A 34 -18.16 -0.23 -27.96
CA LYS A 34 -18.42 0.88 -27.03
C LYS A 34 -17.60 0.66 -25.76
N VAL A 35 -16.87 1.68 -25.34
CA VAL A 35 -15.97 1.64 -24.18
C VAL A 35 -16.44 2.69 -23.18
N LEU A 36 -16.96 2.23 -22.05
CA LEU A 36 -17.50 3.09 -21.01
C LEU A 36 -16.47 3.31 -19.90
N PHE A 37 -16.22 4.57 -19.55
CA PHE A 37 -15.40 4.99 -18.42
C PHE A 37 -16.28 5.38 -17.23
N GLU A 38 -16.00 4.81 -16.07
CA GLU A 38 -16.71 5.07 -14.83
C GLU A 38 -15.69 5.33 -13.71
N PRO A 39 -15.95 6.20 -12.73
CA PRO A 39 -15.13 6.27 -11.53
C PRO A 39 -15.05 4.91 -10.82
N ALA A 40 -13.88 4.54 -10.30
CA ALA A 40 -13.68 3.31 -9.55
C ALA A 40 -13.34 3.60 -8.08
N GLY A 41 -14.12 3.04 -7.16
CA GLY A 41 -13.98 3.25 -5.71
C GLY A 41 -15.06 4.17 -5.15
N LYS A 42 -15.07 4.35 -3.83
CA LYS A 42 -15.86 5.37 -3.15
C LYS A 42 -15.02 6.64 -2.99
N VAL A 43 -15.68 7.75 -2.70
CA VAL A 43 -15.00 9.01 -2.38
C VAL A 43 -14.10 8.79 -1.15
N GLY A 44 -12.83 9.21 -1.24
CA GLY A 44 -11.82 8.97 -0.21
C GLY A 44 -11.07 7.64 -0.30
N ASP A 45 -11.33 6.79 -1.30
CA ASP A 45 -10.54 5.55 -1.49
C ASP A 45 -9.23 5.78 -2.26
N ASN A 46 -9.14 6.83 -3.09
CA ASN A 46 -7.99 7.10 -3.96
C ASN A 46 -7.45 8.53 -3.76
N TYR A 47 -6.47 8.71 -2.88
CA TYR A 47 -5.96 10.06 -2.55
C TYR A 47 -4.98 10.64 -3.57
N VAL A 48 -4.35 9.81 -4.41
CA VAL A 48 -3.19 10.21 -5.23
C VAL A 48 -3.45 10.11 -6.74
N ALA A 49 -4.32 9.19 -7.17
CA ALA A 49 -4.56 8.90 -8.58
C ALA A 49 -6.05 8.90 -8.93
N ASN A 50 -6.36 9.27 -10.17
CA ASN A 50 -7.70 9.13 -10.71
C ASN A 50 -7.88 7.68 -11.17
N VAL A 51 -8.71 6.92 -10.48
CA VAL A 51 -8.95 5.51 -10.80
C VAL A 51 -10.28 5.39 -11.53
N LYS A 52 -10.23 4.85 -12.75
CA LYS A 52 -11.40 4.63 -13.61
C LYS A 52 -11.57 3.13 -13.84
N ARG A 53 -12.81 2.64 -13.82
CA ARG A 53 -13.19 1.36 -14.43
C ARG A 53 -13.49 1.61 -15.89
N ILE A 54 -12.90 0.79 -16.75
CA ILE A 54 -13.15 0.78 -18.19
C ILE A 54 -13.91 -0.51 -18.52
N THR A 55 -15.12 -0.36 -19.07
CA THR A 55 -15.97 -1.46 -19.49
C THR A 55 -16.11 -1.45 -21.01
N VAL A 56 -15.61 -2.49 -21.67
CA VAL A 56 -15.80 -2.71 -23.11
C VAL A 56 -17.06 -3.56 -23.30
N LYS A 57 -18.06 -2.99 -23.97
CA LYS A 57 -19.32 -3.67 -24.29
C LYS A 57 -19.10 -4.64 -25.44
N VAL A 58 -19.36 -5.92 -25.19
CA VAL A 58 -19.20 -7.00 -26.19
C VAL A 58 -20.59 -7.47 -26.63
N GLU A 59 -20.90 -7.33 -27.91
CA GLU A 59 -22.17 -7.82 -28.45
C GLU A 59 -22.22 -9.35 -28.40
N GLY A 60 -23.26 -9.90 -27.76
CA GLY A 60 -23.48 -11.35 -27.69
C GLY A 60 -22.53 -12.12 -26.75
N GLY A 61 -21.78 -11.42 -25.89
CA GLY A 61 -20.88 -12.03 -24.91
C GLY A 61 -20.80 -11.23 -23.61
N ASP A 62 -19.90 -11.66 -22.72
CA ASP A 62 -19.65 -10.95 -21.47
C ASP A 62 -18.80 -9.70 -21.71
N ASP A 63 -19.14 -8.62 -21.01
CA ASP A 63 -18.35 -7.38 -21.03
C ASP A 63 -16.94 -7.63 -20.49
N PHE A 64 -15.94 -7.03 -21.16
CA PHE A 64 -14.58 -6.98 -20.63
C PHE A 64 -14.41 -5.76 -19.73
N LYS A 65 -13.77 -5.94 -18.57
CA LYS A 65 -13.54 -4.86 -17.60
C LYS A 65 -12.09 -4.80 -17.17
N MET A 66 -11.58 -3.58 -17.06
CA MET A 66 -10.25 -3.29 -16.52
C MET A 66 -10.27 -2.04 -15.65
N ILE A 67 -9.26 -1.89 -14.81
CA ILE A 67 -9.01 -0.70 -14.00
C ILE A 67 -7.90 0.11 -14.66
N ALA A 68 -8.09 1.41 -14.76
CA ALA A 68 -7.09 2.38 -15.16
C ALA A 68 -6.74 3.26 -13.98
N LYS A 69 -5.50 3.20 -13.51
CA LYS A 69 -4.94 4.15 -12.55
C LYS A 69 -4.20 5.22 -13.34
N ILE A 70 -4.67 6.45 -13.25
CA ILE A 70 -4.30 7.56 -14.16
C ILE A 70 -3.62 8.65 -13.36
N ALA A 71 -2.41 9.03 -13.77
CA ALA A 71 -1.67 10.11 -13.11
C ALA A 71 -2.34 11.46 -13.39
N THR A 72 -2.34 12.33 -12.37
CA THR A 72 -2.76 13.72 -12.56
C THR A 72 -1.75 14.47 -13.42
N GLN A 73 -2.25 15.38 -14.24
CA GLN A 73 -1.46 16.28 -15.08
C GLN A 73 -1.22 17.64 -14.40
N LEU A 74 -1.81 17.87 -13.22
CA LEU A 74 -1.67 19.12 -12.48
C LEU A 74 -0.29 19.19 -11.81
N GLU A 75 0.59 20.07 -12.31
CA GLU A 75 2.01 20.15 -11.93
C GLU A 75 2.24 20.34 -10.42
N SER A 76 1.42 21.17 -9.75
CA SER A 76 1.51 21.41 -8.31
C SER A 76 1.33 20.11 -7.51
N LEU A 77 0.29 19.34 -7.84
CA LEU A 77 0.03 18.05 -7.20
C LEU A 77 1.10 17.01 -7.50
N ARG A 78 1.55 16.96 -8.76
CA ARG A 78 2.63 16.06 -9.17
C ARG A 78 3.89 16.28 -8.33
N THR A 79 4.23 17.55 -8.07
CA THR A 79 5.40 17.94 -7.29
C THR A 79 5.25 17.59 -5.81
N VAL A 80 4.10 17.92 -5.22
CA VAL A 80 3.87 17.71 -3.78
C VAL A 80 3.77 16.22 -3.45
N MET A 81 2.99 15.48 -4.23
CA MET A 81 2.77 14.04 -4.05
C MET A 81 3.90 13.18 -4.62
N SER A 82 4.82 13.76 -5.39
CA SER A 82 5.86 13.02 -6.10
C SER A 82 5.26 11.91 -6.99
N THR A 83 4.20 12.27 -7.74
CA THR A 83 3.38 11.37 -8.58
C THR A 83 4.23 10.57 -9.56
N ASN A 84 5.21 11.19 -10.19
CA ASN A 84 6.10 10.51 -11.14
C ASN A 84 6.84 9.33 -10.48
N ILE A 85 7.29 9.49 -9.23
CA ILE A 85 7.99 8.43 -8.50
C ILE A 85 7.03 7.30 -8.12
N MET A 86 5.85 7.66 -7.61
CA MET A 86 4.81 6.70 -7.20
C MET A 86 4.35 5.82 -8.37
N PHE A 87 4.07 6.44 -9.53
CA PHE A 87 3.72 5.70 -10.74
C PHE A 87 4.90 4.87 -11.26
N ASN A 88 6.12 5.39 -11.28
CA ASN A 88 7.28 4.63 -11.72
C ASN A 88 7.54 3.39 -10.86
N ASN A 89 7.42 3.50 -9.53
CA ASN A 89 7.53 2.35 -8.63
C ASN A 89 6.48 1.28 -8.96
N GLU A 90 5.21 1.68 -9.11
CA GLU A 90 4.12 0.78 -9.43
C GLU A 90 4.29 0.12 -10.81
N ILE A 91 4.76 0.86 -11.81
CA ILE A 91 5.07 0.34 -13.15
C ILE A 91 6.19 -0.70 -13.08
N ILE A 92 7.27 -0.43 -12.35
CA ILE A 92 8.36 -1.41 -12.16
C ILE A 92 7.83 -2.71 -11.54
N MET A 93 6.93 -2.58 -10.55
CA MET A 93 6.35 -3.73 -9.88
C MET A 93 5.50 -4.57 -10.84
N TYR A 94 4.56 -3.95 -11.57
CA TYR A 94 3.65 -4.68 -12.45
C TYR A 94 4.27 -5.16 -13.77
N GLU A 95 5.15 -4.40 -14.40
CA GLU A 95 5.72 -4.78 -15.70
C GLU A 95 6.95 -5.68 -15.56
N GLN A 96 7.66 -5.64 -14.43
CA GLN A 96 8.96 -6.29 -14.32
C GLN A 96 9.07 -7.20 -13.09
N PHE A 97 8.94 -6.68 -11.87
CA PHE A 97 9.23 -7.46 -10.67
C PHE A 97 8.24 -8.60 -10.42
N LEU A 98 6.93 -8.31 -10.39
CA LEU A 98 5.88 -9.31 -10.15
C LEU A 98 5.87 -10.41 -11.24
N PRO A 99 5.97 -10.08 -12.55
CA PRO A 99 6.14 -11.11 -13.58
C PRO A 99 7.40 -11.95 -13.40
N LYS A 100 8.52 -11.35 -13.00
CA LYS A 100 9.79 -12.06 -12.80
C LYS A 100 9.71 -13.07 -11.66
N ILE A 101 9.18 -12.68 -10.51
CA ILE A 101 9.04 -13.62 -9.38
C ILE A 101 8.02 -14.72 -9.69
N ASN A 102 6.97 -14.43 -10.46
CA ASN A 102 6.03 -15.45 -10.90
C ASN A 102 6.68 -16.46 -11.86
N SER A 103 7.53 -16.02 -12.80
CA SER A 103 8.28 -16.94 -13.68
C SER A 103 9.16 -17.89 -12.85
N LEU A 104 9.91 -17.35 -11.87
CA LEU A 104 10.73 -18.17 -10.98
C LEU A 104 9.90 -19.19 -10.21
N GLN A 105 8.72 -18.81 -9.70
CA GLN A 105 7.81 -19.72 -9.00
C GLN A 105 7.24 -20.80 -9.93
N VAL A 106 6.88 -20.45 -11.17
CA VAL A 106 6.40 -21.41 -12.18
C VAL A 106 7.50 -22.40 -12.55
N GLU A 107 8.71 -21.92 -12.84
CA GLU A 107 9.86 -22.73 -13.25
C GLU A 107 10.31 -23.69 -12.15
N ALA A 108 10.25 -23.26 -10.89
CA ALA A 108 10.53 -24.11 -9.73
C ALA A 108 9.40 -25.10 -9.39
N GLY A 109 8.28 -25.08 -10.12
CA GLY A 109 7.14 -25.98 -9.89
C GLY A 109 6.36 -25.68 -8.61
N VAL A 110 6.39 -24.43 -8.13
CA VAL A 110 5.65 -24.02 -6.92
C VAL A 110 4.15 -24.15 -7.18
N PRO A 111 3.39 -24.85 -6.31
CA PRO A 111 1.93 -24.98 -6.47
C PRO A 111 1.24 -23.63 -6.53
N GLU A 112 0.23 -23.48 -7.39
CA GLU A 112 -0.46 -22.20 -7.61
C GLU A 112 -0.97 -21.53 -6.33
N LYS A 113 -1.47 -22.31 -5.36
CA LYS A 113 -1.95 -21.83 -4.05
C LYS A 113 -0.87 -21.24 -3.14
N ASP A 114 0.40 -21.50 -3.44
CA ASP A 114 1.57 -21.05 -2.68
C ASP A 114 2.41 -20.04 -3.49
N ARG A 115 1.94 -19.63 -4.68
CA ARG A 115 2.52 -18.51 -5.46
C ARG A 115 1.92 -17.19 -5.03
N LEU A 116 2.64 -16.09 -5.28
CA LEU A 116 2.07 -14.76 -5.07
C LEU A 116 1.06 -14.47 -6.17
N LYS A 117 -0.17 -14.10 -5.78
CA LYS A 117 -1.19 -13.64 -6.72
C LYS A 117 -1.17 -12.12 -6.80
N PHE A 118 -1.35 -11.60 -8.00
CA PHE A 118 -1.44 -10.16 -8.29
C PHE A 118 -2.36 -9.94 -9.48
N ALA A 119 -2.93 -8.74 -9.58
CA ALA A 119 -3.77 -8.37 -10.71
C ALA A 119 -2.95 -8.42 -12.01
N GLN A 120 -3.52 -9.00 -13.07
CA GLN A 120 -2.85 -8.97 -14.37
C GLN A 120 -2.65 -7.52 -14.84
N CYS A 121 -1.43 -7.18 -15.24
CA CYS A 121 -1.15 -5.91 -15.91
C CYS A 121 -1.45 -6.02 -17.41
N TYR A 122 -2.29 -5.13 -17.91
CA TYR A 122 -2.67 -5.07 -19.31
C TYR A 122 -1.77 -4.16 -20.15
N GLY A 123 -1.09 -3.21 -19.50
CA GLY A 123 -0.06 -2.33 -20.05
C GLY A 123 0.15 -1.08 -19.21
N CYS A 124 1.34 -0.50 -19.26
CA CYS A 124 1.66 0.77 -18.62
C CYS A 124 2.15 1.81 -19.61
N LEU A 125 1.89 3.08 -19.30
CA LEU A 125 2.53 4.24 -19.92
C LEU A 125 3.36 4.92 -18.84
N SER A 126 4.66 5.09 -19.05
CA SER A 126 5.59 5.69 -18.08
C SER A 126 5.97 7.14 -18.42
N GLU A 127 5.38 7.72 -19.48
CA GLU A 127 5.73 9.05 -19.93
C GLU A 127 5.07 10.11 -19.06
N GLU A 128 5.86 10.98 -18.44
CA GLU A 128 5.38 12.14 -17.69
C GLU A 128 4.80 13.23 -18.63
N PRO A 129 3.66 13.87 -18.32
CA PRO A 129 2.79 13.69 -17.14
C PRO A 129 1.59 12.75 -17.39
N HIS A 130 1.77 11.79 -18.30
CA HIS A 130 0.73 10.92 -18.83
C HIS A 130 0.79 9.49 -18.27
N GLU A 131 1.43 9.29 -17.11
CA GLU A 131 1.61 7.96 -16.56
C GLU A 131 0.27 7.26 -16.32
N LEU A 132 0.24 5.95 -16.59
CA LEU A 132 -0.98 5.15 -16.59
C LEU A 132 -0.61 3.69 -16.32
N VAL A 133 -1.41 3.03 -15.48
CA VAL A 133 -1.32 1.59 -15.24
C VAL A 133 -2.70 0.98 -15.51
N LEU A 134 -2.76 0.02 -16.44
CA LEU A 134 -3.98 -0.72 -16.77
C LEU A 134 -3.93 -2.11 -16.14
N LEU A 135 -4.89 -2.42 -15.28
CA LEU A 135 -4.92 -3.62 -14.45
C LEU A 135 -6.22 -4.40 -14.63
N GLU A 136 -6.16 -5.68 -14.31
CA GLU A 136 -7.33 -6.55 -14.14
C GLU A 136 -8.30 -6.00 -13.09
N ASP A 137 -9.60 -6.01 -13.41
CA ASP A 137 -10.64 -5.69 -12.43
C ASP A 137 -10.93 -6.91 -11.55
N LEU A 138 -10.24 -7.00 -10.42
CA LEU A 138 -10.38 -8.09 -9.46
C LEU A 138 -11.81 -8.27 -8.92
N LYS A 139 -12.69 -7.25 -9.02
CA LYS A 139 -14.11 -7.43 -8.65
C LYS A 139 -14.82 -8.41 -9.57
N VAL A 140 -14.40 -8.53 -10.83
CA VAL A 140 -14.93 -9.53 -11.77
C VAL A 140 -14.62 -10.94 -11.30
N LEU A 141 -13.47 -11.13 -10.64
CA LEU A 141 -13.05 -12.41 -10.07
C LEU A 141 -13.67 -12.72 -8.68
N GLY A 142 -14.55 -11.84 -8.20
CA GLY A 142 -15.23 -11.98 -6.90
C GLY A 142 -14.40 -11.52 -5.71
N TYR A 143 -13.34 -10.72 -5.92
CA TYR A 143 -12.64 -10.08 -4.82
C TYR A 143 -13.33 -8.77 -4.40
N ALA A 144 -13.29 -8.48 -3.12
CA ALA A 144 -13.82 -7.25 -2.53
C ALA A 144 -12.86 -6.67 -1.49
N MET A 145 -12.90 -5.36 -1.32
CA MET A 145 -12.24 -4.71 -0.18
C MET A 145 -13.08 -4.90 1.08
N LEU A 146 -12.42 -5.09 2.22
CA LEU A 146 -13.09 -5.07 3.53
C LEU A 146 -13.36 -3.63 3.97
N ASP A 147 -14.21 -3.47 4.99
CA ASP A 147 -14.48 -2.15 5.56
C ASP A 147 -13.27 -1.62 6.34
N ARG A 148 -12.71 -0.49 5.89
CA ARG A 148 -11.55 0.17 6.52
C ARG A 148 -11.78 0.66 7.95
N LEU A 149 -13.03 0.89 8.33
CA LEU A 149 -13.37 1.33 9.69
C LEU A 149 -13.50 0.14 10.66
N SER A 150 -13.52 -1.08 10.15
CA SER A 150 -13.61 -2.31 10.92
C SER A 150 -12.22 -2.90 11.17
N THR A 151 -12.03 -3.50 12.34
CA THR A 151 -10.83 -4.26 12.67
C THR A 151 -10.74 -5.50 11.78
N MET A 152 -9.55 -5.77 11.22
CA MET A 152 -9.35 -6.92 10.37
C MET A 152 -9.33 -8.21 11.20
N ASN A 153 -10.11 -9.21 10.77
CA ASN A 153 -10.19 -10.50 11.44
C ASN A 153 -8.91 -11.33 11.25
N GLU A 154 -8.75 -12.36 12.09
CA GLU A 154 -7.54 -13.20 12.11
C GLU A 154 -7.28 -13.92 10.78
N ASP A 155 -8.31 -14.46 10.13
CA ASP A 155 -8.17 -15.16 8.85
C ASP A 155 -7.63 -14.24 7.74
N ALA A 156 -8.14 -13.01 7.65
CA ALA A 156 -7.63 -12.00 6.74
C ALA A 156 -6.18 -11.62 7.06
N VAL A 157 -5.83 -11.46 8.34
CA VAL A 157 -4.45 -11.16 8.76
C VAL A 157 -3.49 -12.28 8.34
N LEU A 158 -3.85 -13.55 8.54
CA LEU A 158 -3.02 -14.69 8.15
C LEU A 158 -2.83 -14.77 6.62
N LEU A 159 -3.84 -14.44 5.82
CA LEU A 159 -3.71 -14.37 4.36
C LEU A 159 -2.72 -13.27 3.93
N VAL A 160 -2.81 -12.08 4.52
CA VAL A 160 -1.91 -10.96 4.20
C VAL A 160 -0.47 -11.26 4.62
N LEU A 161 -0.27 -11.81 5.82
CA LEU A 161 1.07 -12.20 6.28
C LEU A 161 1.68 -13.31 5.41
N LYS A 162 0.87 -14.24 4.90
CA LYS A 162 1.33 -15.23 3.91
C LYS A 162 1.78 -14.54 2.62
N ASN A 163 1.01 -13.57 2.11
CA ASN A 163 1.38 -12.81 0.91
C ASN A 163 2.68 -12.02 1.09
N PHE A 164 2.87 -11.35 2.24
CA PHE A 164 4.15 -10.71 2.58
C PHE A 164 5.29 -11.71 2.62
N ALA A 165 5.10 -12.85 3.28
CA ALA A 165 6.13 -13.88 3.39
C ALA A 165 6.56 -14.39 2.00
N ILE A 166 5.62 -14.54 1.06
CA ILE A 166 5.93 -14.92 -0.33
C ILE A 166 6.63 -13.77 -1.07
N LEU A 167 6.13 -12.54 -0.98
CA LEU A 167 6.76 -11.39 -1.66
C LEU A 167 8.22 -11.19 -1.19
N HIS A 168 8.43 -11.21 0.12
CA HIS A 168 9.74 -11.02 0.73
C HIS A 168 10.67 -12.21 0.46
N SER A 169 10.19 -13.46 0.50
CA SER A 169 11.02 -14.62 0.14
C SER A 169 11.54 -14.52 -1.28
N MET A 170 10.70 -14.08 -2.23
CA MET A 170 11.08 -13.97 -3.63
C MET A 170 12.14 -12.89 -3.87
N SER A 171 12.20 -11.86 -3.03
CA SER A 171 13.35 -10.93 -3.02
C SER A 171 14.66 -11.64 -2.68
N TYR A 172 14.68 -12.48 -1.64
CA TYR A 172 15.88 -13.24 -1.26
C TYR A 172 16.24 -14.32 -2.28
N VAL A 173 15.25 -14.98 -2.88
CA VAL A 173 15.45 -15.93 -3.99
C VAL A 173 16.12 -15.22 -5.16
N LEU A 174 15.62 -14.04 -5.55
CA LEU A 174 16.21 -13.27 -6.65
C LEU A 174 17.62 -12.77 -6.31
N LYS A 175 17.88 -12.32 -5.07
CA LYS A 175 19.24 -12.02 -4.60
C LYS A 175 20.20 -13.20 -4.75
N HIS A 176 19.72 -14.42 -4.52
CA HIS A 176 20.53 -15.63 -4.58
C HIS A 176 20.77 -16.11 -6.02
N LEU A 177 19.72 -16.14 -6.85
CA LEU A 177 19.77 -16.70 -8.20
C LEU A 177 20.25 -15.68 -9.24
N GLU A 178 19.81 -14.42 -9.13
CA GLU A 178 20.03 -13.35 -10.12
C GLU A 178 20.31 -12.00 -9.43
N PRO A 179 21.45 -11.85 -8.72
CA PRO A 179 21.74 -10.65 -7.93
C PRO A 179 21.77 -9.35 -8.75
N GLU A 180 22.19 -9.40 -10.01
CA GLU A 180 22.18 -8.23 -10.90
C GLU A 180 20.76 -7.79 -11.26
N THR A 181 19.87 -8.75 -11.57
CA THR A 181 18.45 -8.49 -11.81
C THR A 181 17.80 -7.88 -10.57
N TYR A 182 18.08 -8.43 -9.38
CA TYR A 182 17.60 -7.86 -8.13
C TYR A 182 18.07 -6.41 -7.94
N THR A 183 19.36 -6.15 -8.14
CA THR A 183 19.97 -4.82 -7.96
C THR A 183 19.39 -3.81 -8.96
N SER A 184 19.10 -4.24 -10.19
CA SER A 184 18.42 -3.41 -11.18
C SER A 184 17.02 -2.98 -10.71
N PHE A 185 16.27 -3.86 -10.05
CA PHE A 185 14.97 -3.48 -9.49
C PHE A 185 15.11 -2.59 -8.25
N SER A 186 15.89 -3.03 -7.25
CA SER A 186 15.95 -2.32 -5.97
C SER A 186 16.53 -0.91 -6.07
N SER A 187 17.47 -0.68 -6.99
CA SER A 187 18.05 0.66 -7.23
C SER A 187 17.10 1.63 -7.93
N ARG A 188 16.08 1.13 -8.66
CA ARG A 188 15.07 1.94 -9.35
C ARG A 188 13.82 2.19 -8.51
N LEU A 189 13.55 1.34 -7.51
CA LEU A 189 12.44 1.51 -6.58
C LEU A 189 12.80 2.52 -5.50
N ILE A 190 12.20 3.70 -5.57
CA ILE A 190 12.54 4.83 -4.70
C ILE A 190 11.69 4.81 -3.43
N GLN A 191 12.36 4.87 -2.26
CA GLN A 191 11.70 4.85 -0.95
C GLN A 191 10.98 6.18 -0.67
N MET A 192 9.66 6.20 -0.90
CA MET A 192 8.82 7.41 -0.77
C MET A 192 8.88 8.06 0.61
N TRP A 193 8.88 7.26 1.69
CA TRP A 193 8.96 7.78 3.05
C TRP A 193 10.21 8.65 3.28
N SER A 194 11.34 8.30 2.66
CA SER A 194 12.57 9.11 2.76
C SER A 194 12.45 10.48 2.07
N ILE A 195 11.63 10.58 1.02
CA ILE A 195 11.37 11.84 0.32
C ILE A 195 10.43 12.70 1.17
N VAL A 196 9.32 12.12 1.63
CA VAL A 196 8.31 12.80 2.44
C VAL A 196 8.95 13.41 3.69
N PHE A 197 9.76 12.64 4.41
CA PHE A 197 10.40 13.10 5.65
C PHE A 197 11.44 14.22 5.48
N ASN A 198 11.91 14.47 4.25
CA ASN A 198 12.94 15.46 3.97
C ASN A 198 12.40 16.80 3.43
N LYS A 199 11.11 16.92 3.11
CA LYS A 199 10.49 18.18 2.68
C LYS A 199 10.09 19.06 3.90
N PRO A 200 10.45 20.36 3.95
CA PRO A 200 10.07 21.24 5.06
C PRO A 200 8.57 21.30 5.35
N GLU A 201 7.74 21.34 4.31
CA GLU A 201 6.28 21.40 4.39
C GLU A 201 5.73 20.13 5.06
N GLN A 202 6.33 18.98 4.76
CA GLN A 202 5.96 17.71 5.36
C GLN A 202 6.38 17.62 6.83
N ARG A 203 7.49 18.26 7.22
CA ARG A 203 7.88 18.34 8.64
C ARG A 203 6.89 19.19 9.43
N ALA A 204 6.47 20.33 8.88
CA ALA A 204 5.42 21.17 9.49
C ALA A 204 4.09 20.40 9.62
N PHE A 205 3.71 19.64 8.60
CA PHE A 205 2.54 18.76 8.65
C PHE A 205 2.65 17.71 9.77
N MET A 206 3.80 17.05 9.92
CA MET A 206 4.03 16.07 10.98
C MET A 206 3.96 16.68 12.39
N GLU A 207 4.43 17.92 12.56
CA GLU A 207 4.28 18.66 13.82
C GLU A 207 2.81 19.00 14.10
N GLN A 208 2.05 19.41 13.09
CA GLN A 208 0.62 19.67 13.22
C GLN A 208 -0.16 18.40 13.61
N VAL A 209 0.15 17.27 12.97
CA VAL A 209 -0.42 15.96 13.32
C VAL A 209 -0.12 15.60 14.78
N GLU A 210 1.13 15.80 15.22
CA GLU A 210 1.51 15.53 16.61
C GLU A 210 0.75 16.39 17.61
N ASN A 211 0.64 17.69 17.34
CA ASN A 211 -0.08 18.63 18.20
C ASN A 211 -1.57 18.26 18.30
N GLY A 212 -2.22 17.97 17.17
CA GLY A 212 -3.61 17.50 17.17
C GLY A 212 -3.80 16.18 17.92
N ALA A 213 -2.85 15.25 17.83
CA ALA A 213 -2.87 14.01 18.60
C ALA A 213 -2.70 14.25 20.12
N LEU A 214 -1.87 15.21 20.52
CA LEU A 214 -1.66 15.59 21.92
C LEU A 214 -2.89 16.27 22.53
N GLU A 215 -3.62 17.06 21.75
CA GLU A 215 -4.81 17.79 22.19
C GLU A 215 -6.00 16.86 22.48
N VAL A 216 -6.17 15.78 21.70
CA VAL A 216 -7.31 14.86 21.89
C VAL A 216 -7.12 13.89 23.05
N LEU A 217 -5.89 13.66 23.49
CA LEU A 217 -5.57 12.79 24.63
C LEU A 217 -5.79 13.54 25.95
N ASP A 218 -6.45 12.91 26.92
CA ASP A 218 -6.67 13.55 28.24
C ASP A 218 -5.53 13.23 29.22
N ASP A 219 -4.99 12.02 29.14
CA ASP A 219 -4.03 11.47 30.10
C ASP A 219 -2.57 11.83 29.71
N GLU A 220 -1.86 12.48 30.62
CA GLU A 220 -0.48 12.92 30.44
C GLU A 220 0.51 11.77 30.18
N ASN A 221 0.25 10.56 30.66
CA ASN A 221 1.08 9.38 30.35
C ASN A 221 0.96 8.99 28.88
N TYR A 222 -0.23 9.08 28.28
CA TYR A 222 -0.43 8.84 26.85
C TYR A 222 0.17 9.98 26.01
N LYS A 223 -0.01 11.24 26.43
CA LYS A 223 0.65 12.38 25.76
C LYS A 223 2.18 12.25 25.77
N LYS A 224 2.77 11.86 26.91
CA LYS A 224 4.21 11.64 27.03
C LYS A 224 4.69 10.52 26.10
N ALA A 225 3.87 9.51 25.82
CA ALA A 225 4.23 8.40 24.95
C ALA A 225 4.35 8.81 23.47
N ILE A 226 3.57 9.80 23.01
CA ILE A 226 3.57 10.25 21.59
C ILE A 226 4.38 11.52 21.34
N ARG A 227 4.80 12.24 22.40
CA ARG A 227 5.53 13.50 22.26
C ARG A 227 6.85 13.29 21.52
N GLY A 228 7.05 14.01 20.42
CA GLY A 228 8.22 13.88 19.56
C GLY A 228 8.26 12.59 18.73
N VAL A 229 7.21 11.77 18.70
CA VAL A 229 7.19 10.53 17.92
C VAL A 229 6.93 10.82 16.46
N VAL A 230 5.91 11.62 16.15
CA VAL A 230 5.49 11.92 14.78
C VAL A 230 6.44 12.97 14.19
N SER A 231 6.69 14.06 14.92
CA SER A 231 7.54 15.17 14.46
C SER A 231 8.99 14.73 14.19
N GLN A 232 9.50 13.76 14.95
CA GLN A 232 10.86 13.22 14.78
C GLN A 232 10.92 11.92 13.96
N THR A 233 9.83 11.53 13.28
CA THR A 233 9.82 10.30 12.46
C THR A 233 10.98 10.25 11.47
N HIS A 234 11.30 11.37 10.84
CA HIS A 234 12.44 11.53 9.93
C HIS A 234 13.79 11.16 10.60
N THR A 235 14.01 11.61 11.84
CA THR A 235 15.21 11.32 12.61
C THR A 235 15.30 9.84 12.98
N PHE A 236 14.17 9.18 13.25
CA PHE A 236 14.15 7.73 13.48
C PHE A 236 14.45 6.95 12.20
N ALA A 237 13.88 7.36 11.06
CA ALA A 237 14.17 6.77 9.76
C ALA A 237 15.67 6.87 9.39
N ASP A 238 16.30 8.03 9.60
CA ASP A 238 17.73 8.21 9.37
C ASP A 238 18.60 7.30 10.26
N LYS A 239 18.19 7.09 11.51
CA LYS A 239 18.88 6.18 12.43
C LYS A 239 18.75 4.72 11.99
N ILE A 240 17.57 4.32 11.50
CA ILE A 240 17.33 2.99 10.94
C ILE A 240 18.27 2.76 9.76
N LYS A 241 18.26 3.66 8.77
CA LYS A 241 19.07 3.56 7.55
C LYS A 241 20.57 3.41 7.82
N LYS A 242 21.10 4.06 8.86
CA LYS A 242 22.51 3.94 9.26
C LYS A 242 22.92 2.56 9.80
N HIS A 243 21.96 1.76 10.29
CA HIS A 243 22.21 0.46 10.91
C HIS A 243 21.54 -0.70 10.16
N GLU A 244 20.97 -0.43 8.99
CA GLU A 244 20.42 -1.44 8.11
C GLU A 244 21.51 -2.37 7.60
N ASN A 245 21.19 -3.67 7.50
CA ASN A 245 22.04 -4.63 6.85
C ASN A 245 21.43 -4.97 5.48
N PRO A 246 22.07 -4.57 4.35
CA PRO A 246 21.57 -4.83 3.00
C PRO A 246 21.26 -6.30 2.70
N LYS A 247 21.94 -7.23 3.41
CA LYS A 247 21.67 -8.68 3.31
C LYS A 247 20.21 -9.02 3.64
N TYR A 248 19.62 -8.33 4.60
CA TYR A 248 18.30 -8.64 5.15
C TYR A 248 17.16 -7.82 4.56
N LEU A 249 17.46 -6.86 3.69
CA LEU A 249 16.41 -6.07 3.02
C LEU A 249 15.70 -6.90 1.95
N ALA A 250 14.46 -6.56 1.68
CA ALA A 250 13.63 -7.15 0.62
C ALA A 250 12.84 -6.03 -0.07
N ILE A 251 12.35 -6.29 -1.29
CA ILE A 251 11.36 -5.43 -1.93
C ILE A 251 10.02 -5.70 -1.26
N GLN A 252 9.47 -4.66 -0.63
CA GLN A 252 8.19 -4.69 0.09
C GLN A 252 7.04 -4.22 -0.81
N GLN A 253 5.79 -4.40 -0.37
CA GLN A 253 4.64 -3.75 -0.99
C GLN A 253 4.59 -2.25 -0.60
N GLY A 254 4.74 -1.92 0.68
CA GLY A 254 5.03 -0.58 1.21
C GLY A 254 3.83 0.30 1.62
N ASP A 255 2.60 -0.10 1.30
CA ASP A 255 1.35 0.64 1.58
C ASP A 255 0.16 -0.30 1.82
N ALA A 256 0.36 -1.35 2.61
CA ALA A 256 -0.63 -2.41 2.79
C ALA A 256 -1.57 -2.07 3.96
N TRP A 257 -2.60 -1.30 3.66
CA TRP A 257 -3.74 -1.05 4.54
C TRP A 257 -5.03 -1.60 3.93
N THR A 258 -6.15 -1.59 4.66
CA THR A 258 -7.40 -2.27 4.28
C THR A 258 -7.88 -1.99 2.85
N ASN A 259 -7.72 -0.76 2.34
CA ASN A 259 -8.15 -0.40 0.98
C ASN A 259 -7.21 -0.92 -0.13
N ASN A 260 -5.96 -1.27 0.20
CA ASN A 260 -5.00 -1.84 -0.76
C ASN A 260 -4.93 -3.38 -0.68
N LEU A 261 -5.91 -3.98 -0.01
CA LEU A 261 -6.05 -5.42 0.18
C LEU A 261 -7.42 -5.88 -0.29
N MET A 262 -7.44 -6.75 -1.28
CA MET A 262 -8.67 -7.33 -1.80
C MET A 262 -8.78 -8.80 -1.39
N PHE A 263 -9.96 -9.22 -0.94
CA PHE A 263 -10.22 -10.55 -0.40
C PHE A 263 -11.31 -11.26 -1.18
N LYS A 264 -11.15 -12.56 -1.35
CA LYS A 264 -12.22 -13.45 -1.79
C LYS A 264 -12.87 -14.08 -0.55
N LEU A 265 -14.19 -14.05 -0.49
CA LEU A 265 -14.94 -14.52 0.68
C LEU A 265 -15.70 -15.82 0.35
N ASN A 266 -15.76 -16.73 1.31
CA ASN A 266 -16.68 -17.85 1.34
C ASN A 266 -17.64 -17.64 2.52
N GLY A 267 -18.83 -17.11 2.25
CA GLY A 267 -19.65 -16.49 3.30
C GLY A 267 -18.96 -15.25 3.86
N ASP A 268 -18.80 -15.19 5.18
CA ASP A 268 -18.10 -14.09 5.87
C ASP A 268 -16.60 -14.37 6.08
N THR A 269 -16.11 -15.55 5.68
CA THR A 269 -14.73 -15.98 5.91
C THR A 269 -13.85 -15.65 4.70
N PRO A 270 -12.77 -14.85 4.87
CA PRO A 270 -11.75 -14.64 3.85
C PRO A 270 -11.02 -15.95 3.53
N VAL A 271 -10.96 -16.32 2.25
CA VAL A 271 -10.31 -17.56 1.79
C VAL A 271 -9.14 -17.32 0.83
N ASP A 272 -9.01 -16.11 0.32
CA ASP A 272 -7.94 -15.69 -0.60
C ASP A 272 -7.73 -14.18 -0.47
N SER A 273 -6.53 -13.70 -0.78
CA SER A 273 -6.28 -12.26 -0.83
C SER A 273 -5.24 -11.87 -1.88
N ILE A 274 -5.39 -10.65 -2.41
CA ILE A 274 -4.48 -10.02 -3.36
C ILE A 274 -4.15 -8.63 -2.84
N MET A 275 -2.85 -8.30 -2.81
CA MET A 275 -2.37 -6.95 -2.55
C MET A 275 -2.36 -6.16 -3.85
N ILE A 276 -2.84 -4.92 -3.79
CA ILE A 276 -2.84 -3.96 -4.90
C ILE A 276 -2.06 -2.70 -4.50
N ASP A 277 -1.94 -1.77 -5.45
CA ASP A 277 -1.29 -0.47 -5.26
C ASP A 277 0.17 -0.56 -4.75
N TYR A 278 1.10 -0.82 -5.66
CA TYR A 278 2.52 -0.98 -5.33
C TYR A 278 3.32 0.34 -5.41
N GLN A 279 2.65 1.50 -5.29
CA GLN A 279 3.27 2.81 -5.51
C GLN A 279 4.34 3.20 -4.48
N VAL A 280 4.30 2.60 -3.29
CA VAL A 280 5.26 2.85 -2.19
C VAL A 280 6.30 1.72 -2.08
N SER A 281 6.28 0.75 -3.00
CA SER A 281 7.24 -0.35 -3.02
C SER A 281 8.68 0.15 -3.12
N SER A 282 9.55 -0.44 -2.31
CA SER A 282 10.96 -0.07 -2.17
C SER A 282 11.73 -1.19 -1.49
N GLU A 283 13.07 -1.13 -1.51
CA GLU A 283 13.90 -2.05 -0.72
C GLU A 283 14.02 -1.54 0.72
N THR A 284 13.57 -2.35 1.68
CA THR A 284 13.75 -2.10 3.13
C THR A 284 13.59 -3.40 3.93
N SER A 285 13.59 -3.34 5.26
CA SER A 285 13.37 -4.53 6.08
C SER A 285 11.92 -5.02 5.95
N PRO A 286 11.68 -6.35 5.84
CA PRO A 286 10.34 -6.93 5.79
C PRO A 286 9.39 -6.49 6.92
N VAL A 287 9.93 -6.05 8.06
CA VAL A 287 9.14 -5.59 9.20
C VAL A 287 8.38 -4.30 8.91
N ALA A 288 8.79 -3.53 7.90
CA ALA A 288 8.09 -2.31 7.50
C ALA A 288 6.64 -2.61 7.08
N ASP A 289 6.44 -3.55 6.14
CA ASP A 289 5.11 -4.03 5.74
C ASP A 289 4.33 -4.60 6.93
N ILE A 290 4.98 -5.41 7.78
CA ILE A 290 4.34 -6.06 8.93
C ILE A 290 3.84 -5.02 9.94
N LEU A 291 4.68 -4.07 10.32
CA LEU A 291 4.35 -3.02 11.28
C LEU A 291 3.27 -2.09 10.70
N TYR A 292 3.43 -1.69 9.44
CA TYR A 292 2.44 -0.86 8.74
C TYR A 292 1.06 -1.52 8.77
N PHE A 293 0.96 -2.74 8.25
CA PHE A 293 -0.30 -3.46 8.12
C PHE A 293 -0.94 -3.76 9.47
N ILE A 294 -0.20 -4.41 10.38
CA ILE A 294 -0.78 -4.86 11.65
C ILE A 294 -1.30 -3.67 12.47
N PHE A 295 -0.54 -2.59 12.58
CA PHE A 295 -0.92 -1.47 13.45
C PHE A 295 -1.92 -0.50 12.82
N THR A 296 -2.10 -0.49 11.50
CA THR A 296 -3.15 0.29 10.84
C THR A 296 -4.49 -0.46 10.78
N CYS A 297 -4.45 -1.78 10.60
CA CYS A 297 -5.64 -2.57 10.21
C CYS A 297 -6.28 -3.37 11.36
N THR A 298 -5.64 -3.47 12.53
CA THR A 298 -6.17 -4.24 13.67
C THR A 298 -6.38 -3.34 14.89
N ASP A 299 -7.09 -3.85 15.89
CA ASP A 299 -7.25 -3.21 17.20
C ASP A 299 -6.27 -3.78 18.25
N HIS A 300 -6.19 -3.13 19.42
CA HIS A 300 -5.34 -3.63 20.50
C HIS A 300 -5.80 -5.00 20.99
N ALA A 301 -7.10 -5.21 21.18
CA ALA A 301 -7.65 -6.44 21.75
C ALA A 301 -7.25 -7.69 20.95
N THR A 302 -7.18 -7.59 19.63
CA THR A 302 -6.75 -8.66 18.73
C THR A 302 -5.23 -8.83 18.79
N ARG A 303 -4.46 -7.74 18.66
CA ARG A 303 -3.00 -7.78 18.75
C ARG A 303 -2.50 -8.36 20.07
N SER A 304 -3.11 -7.98 21.19
CA SER A 304 -2.71 -8.45 22.53
C SER A 304 -2.73 -9.97 22.65
N LYS A 305 -3.57 -10.66 21.86
CA LYS A 305 -3.74 -12.11 21.89
C LYS A 305 -2.92 -12.83 20.81
N GLN A 306 -2.76 -12.22 19.64
CA GLN A 306 -2.26 -12.90 18.45
C GLN A 306 -0.93 -12.38 17.91
N TYR A 307 -0.48 -11.18 18.29
CA TYR A 307 0.66 -10.52 17.64
C TYR A 307 1.91 -11.39 17.52
N LEU A 308 2.35 -12.03 18.62
CA LEU A 308 3.54 -12.89 18.58
C LEU A 308 3.35 -14.11 17.67
N LYS A 309 2.15 -14.73 17.69
CA LYS A 309 1.82 -15.85 16.80
C LYS A 309 1.81 -15.44 15.33
N TRP A 310 1.38 -14.22 15.03
CA TRP A 310 1.42 -13.66 13.69
C TRP A 310 2.86 -13.45 13.19
N ILE A 311 3.76 -12.98 14.05
CA ILE A 311 5.18 -12.86 13.71
C ILE A 311 5.80 -14.24 13.44
N ASP A 312 5.49 -15.23 14.28
CA ASP A 312 5.98 -16.60 14.11
C ASP A 312 5.40 -17.23 12.83
N TYR A 313 4.11 -17.06 12.58
CA TYR A 313 3.45 -17.52 11.35
C TYR A 313 4.05 -16.89 10.10
N TYR A 314 4.31 -15.58 10.10
CA TYR A 314 4.99 -14.91 8.99
C TYR A 314 6.36 -15.55 8.71
N HIS A 315 7.16 -15.80 9.75
CA HIS A 315 8.49 -16.39 9.60
C HIS A 315 8.42 -17.85 9.11
N GLU A 316 7.43 -18.62 9.57
CA GLU A 316 7.16 -19.97 9.07
C GLU A 316 6.80 -19.96 7.58
N GLN A 317 5.89 -19.08 7.15
CA GLN A 317 5.53 -18.96 5.73
C GLN A 317 6.72 -18.49 4.88
N LEU A 318 7.61 -17.66 5.44
CA LEU A 318 8.83 -17.21 4.78
C LEU A 318 9.76 -18.41 4.54
N ASP A 319 10.04 -19.24 5.56
CA ASP A 319 10.86 -20.46 5.41
C ASP A 319 10.23 -21.44 4.42
N LYS A 320 8.91 -21.65 4.50
CA LYS A 320 8.19 -22.52 3.59
C LYS A 320 8.35 -22.06 2.14
N SER A 321 8.16 -20.77 1.87
CA SER A 321 8.29 -20.21 0.52
C SER A 321 9.73 -20.34 -0.02
N LEU A 322 10.73 -20.02 0.81
CA LEU A 322 12.16 -20.16 0.50
C LEU A 322 12.57 -21.61 0.19
N SER A 323 11.97 -22.58 0.89
CA SER A 323 12.32 -23.99 0.76
C SER A 323 12.06 -24.56 -0.63
N ASN A 324 11.14 -23.98 -1.40
CA ASN A 324 10.90 -24.35 -2.81
C ASN A 324 12.13 -24.09 -3.70
N PHE A 325 13.05 -23.23 -3.26
CA PHE A 325 14.27 -22.85 -3.97
C PHE A 325 15.54 -23.36 -3.27
N GLY A 326 15.40 -24.29 -2.31
CA GLY A 326 16.54 -24.82 -1.54
C GLY A 326 17.15 -23.83 -0.54
N LEU A 327 16.46 -22.72 -0.25
CA LEU A 327 16.87 -21.73 0.74
C LEU A 327 16.20 -21.97 2.10
N LYS A 328 16.79 -21.40 3.16
CA LYS A 328 16.26 -21.49 4.53
C LYS A 328 16.30 -20.14 5.23
N ALA A 329 15.21 -19.80 5.93
CA ALA A 329 15.04 -18.53 6.62
C ALA A 329 16.18 -18.29 7.63
N ASN A 330 16.62 -19.33 8.34
CA ASN A 330 17.73 -19.25 9.30
C ASN A 330 19.08 -18.80 8.71
N PHE A 331 19.24 -18.76 7.38
CA PHE A 331 20.45 -18.23 6.73
C PHE A 331 20.21 -16.90 6.01
N VAL A 332 19.01 -16.73 5.43
CA VAL A 332 18.67 -15.54 4.64
C VAL A 332 18.09 -14.42 5.49
N TYR A 333 17.18 -14.70 6.42
CA TYR A 333 16.61 -13.74 7.37
C TYR A 333 16.18 -14.45 8.68
N PRO A 334 17.13 -14.64 9.62
CA PRO A 334 16.89 -15.40 10.84
C PRO A 334 15.89 -14.71 11.77
N LYS A 335 15.20 -15.50 12.62
CA LYS A 335 14.18 -15.00 13.54
C LYS A 335 14.73 -13.95 14.51
N GLU A 336 15.98 -14.08 14.97
CA GLU A 336 16.58 -13.10 15.87
C GLU A 336 16.75 -11.73 15.20
N TYR A 337 17.02 -11.70 13.89
CA TYR A 337 17.09 -10.45 13.12
C TYR A 337 15.71 -9.88 12.86
N LEU A 338 14.70 -10.72 12.59
CA LEU A 338 13.30 -10.29 12.52
C LEU A 338 12.87 -9.59 13.83
N ASP A 339 13.16 -10.21 14.98
CA ASP A 339 12.79 -9.65 16.29
C ASP A 339 13.56 -8.37 16.63
N ALA A 340 14.84 -8.30 16.23
CA ALA A 340 15.64 -7.09 16.39
C ALA A 340 15.15 -5.94 15.48
N ASP A 341 14.81 -6.24 14.23
CA ASP A 341 14.30 -5.27 13.27
C ASP A 341 12.92 -4.77 13.71
N LEU A 342 12.03 -5.63 14.20
CA LEU A 342 10.74 -5.21 14.75
C LEU A 342 10.91 -4.11 15.81
N LYS A 343 11.86 -4.28 16.73
CA LYS A 343 12.19 -3.25 17.74
C LYS A 343 12.84 -2.01 17.13
N ARG A 344 13.73 -2.19 16.14
CA ARG A 344 14.45 -1.08 15.49
C ARG A 344 13.52 -0.17 14.71
N TYR A 345 12.55 -0.74 13.99
CA TYR A 345 11.63 -0.01 13.12
C TYR A 345 10.39 0.48 13.85
N SER A 346 10.01 -0.14 14.96
CA SER A 346 8.77 0.16 15.69
C SER A 346 8.56 1.65 15.93
N LYS A 347 9.58 2.38 16.42
CA LYS A 347 9.45 3.80 16.77
C LYS A 347 9.18 4.70 15.56
N SER A 348 9.80 4.42 14.41
CA SER A 348 9.52 5.16 13.18
C SER A 348 8.10 4.86 12.67
N PHE A 349 7.72 3.57 12.66
CA PHE A 349 6.38 3.17 12.25
C PHE A 349 5.29 3.61 13.24
N PHE A 350 5.62 3.87 14.50
CA PHE A 350 4.68 4.44 15.46
C PHE A 350 4.23 5.83 15.00
N GLY A 351 5.19 6.67 14.60
CA GLY A 351 4.91 8.01 14.05
C GLY A 351 4.13 7.94 12.74
N VAL A 352 4.52 7.04 11.83
CA VAL A 352 3.80 6.81 10.57
C VAL A 352 2.36 6.39 10.81
N VAL A 353 2.10 5.43 11.70
CA VAL A 353 0.75 4.93 11.97
C VAL A 353 -0.12 5.98 12.66
N ILE A 354 0.42 6.79 13.57
CA ILE A 354 -0.30 7.93 14.15
C ILE A 354 -0.72 8.91 13.04
N MET A 355 0.22 9.28 12.17
CA MET A 355 -0.06 10.15 11.04
C MET A 355 -1.14 9.56 10.12
N LEU A 356 -1.03 8.29 9.73
CA LEU A 356 -2.04 7.64 8.91
C LEU A 356 -3.41 7.62 9.57
N ASN A 357 -3.48 7.35 10.89
CA ASN A 357 -4.76 7.31 11.60
C ASN A 357 -5.53 8.64 11.48
N THR A 358 -4.87 9.80 11.34
CA THR A 358 -5.56 11.09 11.09
C THR A 358 -6.36 11.11 9.79
N MET A 359 -5.96 10.30 8.81
CA MET A 359 -6.63 10.16 7.52
C MET A 359 -7.60 8.98 7.54
N LEU A 360 -7.15 7.84 8.07
CA LEU A 360 -7.87 6.57 8.01
C LEU A 360 -9.12 6.50 8.91
N THR A 361 -9.23 7.35 9.94
CA THR A 361 -10.40 7.37 10.83
C THR A 361 -11.52 8.26 10.33
N ARG A 362 -11.29 9.08 9.30
CA ARG A 362 -12.27 10.02 8.77
C ARG A 362 -13.52 9.29 8.28
N ASN A 363 -14.67 9.85 8.59
CA ASN A 363 -15.93 9.38 8.01
C ASN A 363 -15.97 9.70 6.49
N PRO A 364 -16.91 9.14 5.72
CA PRO A 364 -16.95 9.35 4.27
C PRO A 364 -17.01 10.82 3.83
N GLU A 365 -17.71 11.68 4.58
CA GLU A 365 -17.86 13.11 4.25
C GLU A 365 -16.55 13.88 4.51
N GLU A 366 -15.92 13.65 5.66
CA GLU A 366 -14.61 14.23 6.01
C GLU A 366 -13.50 13.73 5.07
N ALA A 367 -13.57 12.47 4.66
CA ALA A 367 -12.63 11.89 3.69
C ALA A 367 -12.81 12.48 2.30
N ALA A 368 -14.05 12.78 1.90
CA ALA A 368 -14.37 13.48 0.66
C ALA A 368 -13.81 14.90 0.65
N GLN A 369 -14.03 15.66 1.72
CA GLN A 369 -13.45 17.00 1.86
C GLN A 369 -11.92 16.97 1.79
N MET A 370 -11.29 15.95 2.39
CA MET A 370 -9.84 15.79 2.34
C MET A 370 -9.35 15.49 0.93
N HIS A 371 -10.04 14.58 0.26
CA HIS A 371 -9.74 14.23 -1.12
C HIS A 371 -9.92 15.44 -2.05
N ASP A 372 -10.96 16.24 -1.86
CA ASP A 372 -11.20 17.45 -2.65
C ASP A 372 -10.14 18.53 -2.40
N ALA A 373 -9.73 18.74 -1.14
CA ALA A 373 -8.66 19.68 -0.81
C ALA A 373 -7.32 19.24 -1.41
N LEU A 374 -6.99 17.95 -1.31
CA LEU A 374 -5.80 17.35 -1.93
C LEU A 374 -5.85 17.43 -3.46
N THR A 375 -6.99 17.16 -4.08
CA THR A 375 -7.14 17.12 -5.55
C THR A 375 -7.15 18.51 -6.18
N ASN A 376 -7.51 19.55 -5.42
CA ASN A 376 -7.50 20.93 -5.90
C ASN A 376 -6.28 21.72 -5.45
N PHE A 377 -5.37 21.11 -4.68
CA PHE A 377 -4.23 21.78 -4.07
C PHE A 377 -4.64 23.04 -3.26
N ASP A 378 -5.67 22.88 -2.42
CA ASP A 378 -6.21 23.96 -1.60
C ASP A 378 -5.44 24.05 -0.27
N GLU A 379 -4.33 24.79 -0.26
CA GLU A 379 -3.42 24.90 0.89
C GLU A 379 -4.12 25.41 2.16
N GLU A 380 -5.06 26.34 2.02
CA GLU A 380 -5.85 26.89 3.13
C GLU A 380 -6.71 25.80 3.75
N LYS A 381 -7.49 25.08 2.94
CA LYS A 381 -8.28 23.94 3.45
C LYS A 381 -7.38 22.86 4.03
N MET A 382 -6.28 22.50 3.37
CA MET A 382 -5.36 21.48 3.89
C MET A 382 -4.78 21.86 5.26
N GLY A 383 -4.48 23.14 5.49
CA GLY A 383 -4.05 23.67 6.79
C GLY A 383 -5.14 23.62 7.87
N GLU A 384 -6.41 23.76 7.49
CA GLU A 384 -7.57 23.72 8.38
C GLU A 384 -8.04 22.29 8.73
N MET A 385 -7.53 21.27 8.04
CA MET A 385 -7.97 19.88 8.20
C MET A 385 -7.29 19.12 9.35
N GLY A 386 -6.84 19.82 10.39
CA GLY A 386 -6.31 19.18 11.60
C GLY A 386 -7.34 18.29 12.30
N VAL A 387 -6.86 17.41 13.20
CA VAL A 387 -7.72 16.47 13.96
C VAL A 387 -8.85 17.21 14.72
N GLN A 388 -8.58 18.43 15.17
CA GLN A 388 -9.50 19.29 15.91
C GLN A 388 -10.73 19.75 15.11
N THR A 389 -10.70 19.67 13.77
CA THR A 389 -11.84 20.06 12.91
C THR A 389 -12.73 18.88 12.54
N LEU A 390 -12.39 17.67 13.00
CA LEU A 390 -13.17 16.47 12.80
C LEU A 390 -14.43 16.46 13.67
N SER A 391 -15.44 15.71 13.24
CA SER A 391 -16.64 15.44 14.04
C SER A 391 -16.30 14.75 15.37
N GLY A 392 -17.14 14.96 16.39
CA GLY A 392 -16.92 14.37 17.72
C GLY A 392 -16.81 12.84 17.71
N ASP A 393 -17.55 12.17 16.83
CA ASP A 393 -17.48 10.71 16.64
C ASP A 393 -16.14 10.30 16.02
N THR A 394 -15.67 11.02 15.01
CA THR A 394 -14.35 10.77 14.40
C THR A 394 -13.22 11.02 15.40
N ILE A 395 -13.28 12.11 16.18
CA ILE A 395 -12.30 12.40 17.24
C ILE A 395 -12.29 11.28 18.27
N SER A 396 -13.47 10.79 18.69
CA SER A 396 -13.58 9.69 19.66
C SER A 396 -12.95 8.40 19.14
N LYS A 397 -13.18 8.06 17.86
CA LYS A 397 -12.55 6.90 17.21
C LYS A 397 -11.04 7.07 17.07
N TYR A 398 -10.57 8.25 16.66
CA TYR A 398 -9.15 8.56 16.53
C TYR A 398 -8.44 8.44 17.88
N LYS A 399 -9.01 9.02 18.94
CA LYS A 399 -8.53 8.90 20.32
C LYS A 399 -8.45 7.44 20.79
N GLN A 400 -9.49 6.65 20.54
CA GLN A 400 -9.47 5.22 20.88
C GLN A 400 -8.34 4.49 20.13
N LYS A 401 -8.15 4.76 18.83
CA LYS A 401 -7.03 4.18 18.06
C LYS A 401 -5.67 4.59 18.62
N LEU A 402 -5.50 5.82 19.11
CA LEU A 402 -4.26 6.25 19.76
C LEU A 402 -3.99 5.47 21.05
N HIS A 403 -5.00 5.30 21.92
CA HIS A 403 -4.87 4.49 23.13
C HIS A 403 -4.48 3.05 22.79
N ASP A 404 -5.22 2.42 21.88
CA ASP A 404 -4.96 1.05 21.41
C ASP A 404 -3.54 0.87 20.87
N LEU A 405 -3.06 1.84 20.10
CA LEU A 405 -1.71 1.82 19.53
C LEU A 405 -0.65 1.94 20.62
N ILE A 406 -0.79 2.92 21.52
CA ILE A 406 0.14 3.14 22.64
C ILE A 406 0.20 1.90 23.54
N ASP A 407 -0.94 1.32 23.90
CA ASP A 407 -1.00 0.16 24.79
C ASP A 407 -0.43 -1.10 24.14
N SER A 408 -0.62 -1.26 22.83
CA SER A 408 0.05 -2.33 22.08
C SER A 408 1.57 -2.17 22.10
N TYR A 409 2.06 -0.96 21.85
CA TYR A 409 3.50 -0.69 21.85
C TYR A 409 4.13 -0.89 23.24
N ARG A 410 3.43 -0.52 24.32
CA ARG A 410 3.84 -0.81 25.70
C ARG A 410 3.91 -2.32 25.93
N GLN A 411 2.85 -3.05 25.58
CA GLN A 411 2.75 -4.49 25.77
C GLN A 411 3.89 -5.25 25.06
N PHE A 412 4.26 -4.83 23.85
CA PHE A 412 5.29 -5.50 23.05
C PHE A 412 6.71 -4.98 23.34
N GLY A 413 6.87 -4.06 24.30
CA GLY A 413 8.19 -3.52 24.67
C GLY A 413 8.84 -2.68 23.59
N TYR A 414 8.03 -2.03 22.74
CA TYR A 414 8.49 -1.10 21.70
C TYR A 414 8.63 0.33 22.21
N MET A 415 8.11 0.62 23.40
CA MET A 415 8.34 1.85 24.13
C MET A 415 8.67 1.55 25.60
N SER A 416 9.57 2.37 26.15
CA SER A 416 10.06 2.30 27.53
C SER A 416 9.33 3.27 28.46
#